data_AF-A0A8X6IV53-F1
#
_entry.id   AF-A0A8X6IV53-F1
#
_cell.length_a   1.000
_cell.length_b   1.000
_cell.length_c   1.000
_cell.angle_alpha   90.00
_cell.angle_beta   90.00
_cell.angle_gamma   90.00
#
_symmetry.space_group_name_H-M   'P 1'
#
loop_
_entity.id
_entity.type
_entity.pdbx_description
1 polymer ?
#
loop_
_entity_poly.entity_id
_entity_poly.type
_entity_poly.pdbx_seq_one_letter_code
_entity_poly.pdbx_strand_id
1 'polypeptide(L)' 'LKEFKTIISKLFKERHAQSVPLPELNTFVSQQEIQEPFTPEEIDAALNTMTEANQLMVANDIVFLI' A
#
# COMPACT_ATOMS: atom_id res chain seq x y z
N LEU A 1 -9.64 -4.80 -2.30
CA LEU A 1 -9.46 -3.80 -1.22
C LEU A 1 -9.12 -4.38 0.16
N LYS A 2 -9.91 -5.32 0.73
CA LYS A 2 -9.63 -5.87 2.08
C LYS A 2 -8.24 -6.52 2.19
N GLU A 3 -7.84 -7.29 1.17
CA GLU A 3 -6.51 -7.89 1.11
C GLU A 3 -5.41 -6.84 0.97
N PHE A 4 -5.54 -5.90 0.04
CA PHE A 4 -4.59 -4.79 -0.13
C PHE A 4 -4.37 -4.00 1.17
N LYS A 5 -5.44 -3.66 1.90
CA LYS A 5 -5.34 -3.00 3.21
C LYS A 5 -4.58 -3.85 4.22
N THR A 6 -4.78 -5.17 4.22
CA THR A 6 -4.04 -6.09 5.09
C THR A 6 -2.55 -6.10 4.74
N ILE A 7 -2.22 -6.11 3.45
CA ILE A 7 -0.83 -6.07 2.95
C ILE A 7 -0.15 -4.76 3.34
N ILE A 8 -0.78 -3.61 3.12
CA ILE A 8 -0.28 -2.31 3.56
C ILE A 8 -0.08 -2.31 5.08
N SER A 9 -1.07 -2.72 5.86
CA SER A 9 -0.96 -2.74 7.32
C SER A 9 0.20 -3.62 7.80
N LYS A 10 0.45 -4.74 7.10
CA LYS A 10 1.57 -5.64 7.36
C LYS A 10 2.91 -4.99 7.01
N LEU A 11 3.01 -4.35 5.85
CA LEU A 11 4.21 -3.62 5.42
C LEU A 11 4.65 -2.58 6.46
N PHE A 12 3.73 -1.71 6.88
CA PHE A 12 4.05 -0.66 7.85
C PHE A 12 4.44 -1.24 9.22
N LYS A 13 3.81 -2.35 9.63
CA LYS A 13 4.18 -3.08 10.86
C LYS A 13 5.57 -3.71 10.76
N GLU A 14 5.89 -4.37 9.65
CA GLU A 14 7.19 -5.03 9.44
C GLU A 14 8.34 -4.02 9.31
N ARG A 15 8.08 -2.89 8.65
CA ARG A 15 9.08 -1.81 8.50
C ARG A 15 9.21 -0.93 9.74
N HIS A 16 8.31 -1.10 10.72
CA HIS A 16 8.21 -0.24 11.90
C HIS A 16 8.24 1.26 11.53
N ALA A 17 7.64 1.61 10.40
CA ALA A 17 7.70 2.94 9.81
C ALA A 17 6.30 3.54 9.72
N GLN A 18 6.20 4.86 9.83
CA GLN A 18 4.95 5.62 9.61
C GLN A 18 4.80 6.08 8.15
N SER A 19 5.83 5.85 7.33
CA SER A 19 5.86 6.19 5.91
C SER A 19 6.70 5.18 5.14
N VAL A 20 6.27 4.82 3.95
CA VAL A 20 7.01 3.94 3.03
C VAL A 20 6.98 4.51 1.61
N PRO A 21 8.11 4.47 0.87
CA PRO A 21 8.13 4.80 -0.55
C PRO A 21 7.21 3.89 -1.38
N LEU A 22 6.53 4.46 -2.37
CA LEU A 22 5.68 3.73 -3.32
C LEU A 22 6.41 2.57 -4.03
N PRO A 23 7.69 2.70 -4.44
CA PRO A 23 8.44 1.58 -5.02
C PRO A 23 8.65 0.41 -4.05
N GLU A 24 8.83 0.71 -2.76
CA GLU A 24 8.98 -0.32 -1.72
C GLU A 24 7.64 -1.04 -1.49
N LEU A 25 6.54 -0.28 -1.48
CA LEU A 25 5.19 -0.84 -1.42
C LEU A 25 4.90 -1.75 -2.61
N ASN A 26 5.17 -1.30 -3.83
CA ASN A 26 4.98 -2.10 -5.05
C ASN A 26 5.80 -3.39 -5.01
N THR A 27 7.06 -3.28 -4.58
CA THR A 27 7.93 -4.45 -4.40
C THR A 27 7.34 -5.42 -3.37
N PHE A 28 6.91 -4.91 -2.21
CA PHE A 28 6.34 -5.74 -1.15
C PHE A 28 5.05 -6.44 -1.55
N VAL A 29 4.16 -5.73 -2.26
CA VAL A 29 2.92 -6.28 -2.79
C VAL A 29 3.22 -7.37 -3.82
N SER A 30 4.16 -7.13 -4.72
CA SER A 30 4.57 -8.13 -5.74
C SER A 30 5.22 -9.39 -5.16
N GLN A 31 5.78 -9.28 -3.94
CA GLN A 31 6.39 -10.40 -3.21
C GLN A 31 5.39 -11.21 -2.40
N GLN A 32 4.15 -10.75 -2.20
CA GLN A 32 3.16 -11.56 -1.51
C GLN A 32 2.71 -12.70 -2.44
N GLU A 33 2.58 -13.91 -1.89
CA GLU A 33 1.92 -15.01 -2.58
C GLU A 33 0.40 -14.78 -2.57
N ILE A 34 -0.05 -13.93 -3.49
CA ILE A 34 -1.48 -13.66 -3.73
C ILE A 34 -1.89 -14.48 -4.95
N GLN A 35 -3.09 -15.07 -4.91
CA GLN A 35 -3.62 -15.84 -6.05
C GLN A 35 -3.73 -14.98 -7.31
N GLU A 36 -4.03 -13.69 -7.15
CA GLU A 36 -4.04 -12.68 -8.21
C GLU A 36 -3.13 -11.51 -7.82
N PRO A 37 -1.96 -11.36 -8.46
CA PRO A 37 -1.09 -10.21 -8.24
C PRO A 37 -1.81 -8.92 -8.62
N PHE A 38 -1.71 -7.89 -7.77
CA PHE A 38 -2.26 -6.58 -8.09
C PHE A 38 -1.50 -5.97 -9.27
N THR A 39 -2.24 -5.45 -10.24
CA THR A 39 -1.69 -4.60 -11.29
C THR A 39 -1.32 -3.22 -10.73
N PRO A 40 -0.40 -2.47 -11.38
CA PRO A 40 -0.09 -1.10 -10.96
C PRO A 40 -1.34 -0.20 -10.88
N GLU A 41 -2.26 -0.35 -11.83
CA GLU A 41 -3.52 0.40 -11.90
C GLU A 41 -4.42 0.10 -10.69
N GLU A 42 -4.48 -1.16 -10.25
CA GLU A 42 -5.23 -1.55 -9.06
C GLU A 42 -4.60 -1.05 -7.77
N ILE A 43 -3.25 -1.02 -7.70
CA ILE A 43 -2.52 -0.45 -6.56
C ILE A 43 -2.83 1.03 -6.44
N ASP A 44 -2.73 1.79 -7.54
CA ASP A 44 -3.03 3.22 -7.56
C ASP A 44 -4.50 3.50 -7.21
N ALA A 45 -5.44 2.73 -7.77
CA ALA A 45 -6.86 2.85 -7.43
C ALA A 45 -7.12 2.55 -5.95
N ALA A 46 -6.45 1.54 -5.39
CA ALA A 46 -6.58 1.19 -3.98
C ALA A 46 -5.97 2.26 -3.05
N LEU A 47 -4.80 2.80 -3.39
CA LEU A 47 -4.18 3.90 -2.67
C LEU A 47 -5.07 5.16 -2.70
N ASN A 48 -5.64 5.50 -3.86
CA ASN A 48 -6.55 6.63 -3.97
C ASN A 48 -7.81 6.42 -3.11
N THR A 49 -8.42 5.23 -3.18
CA THR A 49 -9.59 4.88 -2.35
C THR A 49 -9.28 4.97 -0.85
N MET A 50 -8.09 4.52 -0.43
CA MET A 50 -7.67 4.60 0.97
C MET A 50 -7.33 6.02 1.41
N THR A 51 -6.83 6.86 0.49
CA THR A 51 -6.61 8.29 0.70
C THR A 51 -7.94 9.02 0.90
N GLU A 52 -8.91 8.77 0.02
CA GLU A 52 -10.28 9.32 0.14
C GLU A 52 -10.96 8.88 1.44
N ALA A 53 -10.67 7.66 1.90
CA ALA A 53 -11.15 7.14 3.18
C ALA A 53 -10.39 7.68 4.41
N ASN A 54 -9.44 8.62 4.24
CA ASN A 54 -8.56 9.15 5.29
C ASN A 54 -7.79 8.07 6.06
N GLN A 55 -7.46 6.95 5.42
CA GLN A 55 -6.70 5.85 6.04
C GLN A 55 -5.19 5.97 5.80
N LEU A 56 -4.81 6.71 4.76
CA LEU A 56 -3.43 7.01 4.41
C LEU A 56 -3.37 8.32 3.62
N MET A 57 -2.16 8.81 3.40
CA MET A 57 -1.89 9.92 2.50
C MET A 57 -0.76 9.52 1.56
N VAL A 58 -0.85 9.91 0.28
CA VAL A 58 0.22 9.74 -0.69
C VAL A 58 0.75 11.13 -1.07
N ALA A 59 2.05 11.36 -0.89
CA ALA A 59 2.73 12.60 -1.28
C ALA A 59 4.16 12.32 -1.74
N ASN A 60 4.58 12.90 -2.87
CA ASN A 60 5.92 12.73 -3.45
C ASN A 60 6.36 11.26 -3.55
N ASP A 61 5.47 10.38 -4.03
CA ASP A 61 5.70 8.93 -4.10
C ASP A 61 6.01 8.27 -2.74
N ILE A 62 5.55 8.88 -1.64
CA ILE A 62 5.64 8.33 -0.29
C ILE A 62 4.22 8.16 0.27
N VAL A 63 3.95 6.97 0.80
CA VAL A 63 2.69 6.61 1.44
C VAL A 63 2.86 6.75 2.96
N PHE A 64 1.97 7.50 3.59
CA PHE A 64 1.93 7.77 5.03
C PHE A 64 0.69 7.14 5.64
N LEU A 65 0.83 6.46 6.78
CA LEU A 65 -0.32 6.02 7.58
C LEU A 65 -0.87 7.18 8.40
N ILE A 66 -2.20 7.25 8.54
CA ILE A 66 -2.92 8.24 9.36
C ILE A 66 -3.74 7.54 10.44
#